data_AF-A0A3D2AAE4-F1
#
_entry.id   AF-A0A3D2AAE4-F1
#
_cell.length_a   1.000
_cell.length_b   1.000
_cell.length_c   1.000
_cell.angle_alpha   90.00
_cell.angle_beta   90.00
_cell.angle_gamma   90.00
#
_symmetry.space_group_name_H-M   'P 1'
#
loop_
_entity.id
_entity.type
_entity.pdbx_description
1 polymer ?
#
loop_
_entity_poly.entity_id
_entity_poly.type
_entity_poly.pdbx_seq_one_letter_code
_entity_poly.pdbx_strand_id
1 'polypeptide(L)'
;MDKYMPVIAAAVAFLVTALSGYIIIPFLHKLKFGQTILDIGPKWHKKKQGTPTMGGIMLVLGVIFAFLCAFTVSALNGGKMFGEFKDLRRTGTVIAGIVMALLMATIGFIDDYIKVVKKRNLGLTAKQKTFMQLFVSGAYLLTLWACGVKDTFIPFYGDLDISKGFGL
;
A
#
# COMPACT_ATOMS: atom_id res chain seq x y z
N MET A 1 9.22 24.81 -4.50
CA MET A 1 8.75 23.83 -3.50
C MET A 1 8.39 22.50 -4.16
N ASP A 2 7.71 22.50 -5.32
CA ASP A 2 7.22 21.28 -5.98
C ASP A 2 8.31 20.27 -6.40
N LYS A 3 9.48 20.72 -6.86
CA LYS A 3 10.61 19.83 -7.23
C LYS A 3 11.14 18.98 -6.06
N TYR A 4 11.06 19.49 -4.83
CA TYR A 4 11.57 18.79 -3.64
C TYR A 4 10.48 18.02 -2.90
N MET A 5 9.21 18.20 -3.27
CA MET A 5 8.07 17.57 -2.61
C MET A 5 8.18 16.04 -2.55
N PRO A 6 8.55 15.32 -3.63
CA PRO A 6 8.69 13.87 -3.56
C PRO A 6 9.78 13.41 -2.59
N VAL A 7 10.88 14.16 -2.52
CA VAL A 7 12.00 13.88 -1.60
C VAL A 7 11.58 14.09 -0.15
N ILE A 8 10.86 15.19 0.12
CA ILE A 8 10.32 15.49 1.45
C ILE A 8 9.30 14.41 1.85
N ALA A 9 8.37 14.04 0.96
CA ALA A 9 7.39 13.00 1.24
C ALA A 9 8.04 11.63 1.50
N ALA A 10 9.09 11.28 0.75
CA ALA A 10 9.87 10.06 0.98
C ALA A 10 10.59 10.08 2.33
N ALA A 11 11.20 11.21 2.71
CA ALA A 11 11.83 11.37 4.01
C ALA A 11 10.82 11.26 5.16
N VAL A 12 9.64 11.87 5.01
CA VAL A 12 8.54 11.77 5.98
C VAL A 12 8.04 10.33 6.10
N ALA A 13 7.81 9.64 4.97
CA ALA A 13 7.41 8.23 4.96
C ALA A 13 8.44 7.37 5.73
N PHE A 14 9.73 7.56 5.43
CA PHE A 14 10.81 6.84 6.08
C PHE A 14 10.84 7.08 7.58
N LEU A 15 10.82 8.35 8.02
CA LEU A 15 10.88 8.71 9.43
C LEU A 15 9.66 8.18 10.20
N VAL A 16 8.46 8.35 9.65
CA VAL A 16 7.23 7.85 10.29
C VAL A 16 7.26 6.33 10.40
N THR A 17 7.62 5.62 9.33
CA THR A 17 7.74 4.16 9.37
C THR A 17 8.79 3.72 10.39
N ALA A 18 9.99 4.31 10.37
CA ALA A 18 11.07 3.93 11.28
C ALA A 18 10.71 4.18 12.76
N LEU A 19 10.18 5.36 13.07
CA LEU A 19 9.78 5.74 14.43
C LEU A 19 8.59 4.93 14.94
N SER A 20 7.63 4.63 14.06
CA SER A 20 6.47 3.80 14.42
C SER A 20 6.88 2.40 14.90
N GLY A 21 8.05 1.91 14.46
CA GLY A 21 8.60 0.62 14.90
C GLY A 21 8.84 0.55 16.40
N TYR A 22 9.27 1.65 17.03
CA TYR A 22 9.50 1.69 18.46
C TYR A 22 8.22 1.43 19.29
N ILE A 23 7.05 1.77 18.73
CA ILE A 23 5.75 1.62 19.39
C ILE A 23 5.07 0.32 18.95
N ILE A 24 5.05 0.05 17.64
CA ILE A 24 4.27 -1.04 17.05
C ILE A 24 4.94 -2.39 17.29
N ILE A 25 6.26 -2.49 17.21
CA ILE A 25 6.98 -3.77 17.43
C ILE A 25 6.72 -4.34 18.83
N PRO A 26 6.92 -3.60 19.95
CA PRO A 26 6.64 -4.15 21.27
C PRO A 26 5.14 -4.42 21.50
N PHE A 27 4.25 -3.65 20.86
CA PHE A 27 2.81 -3.92 20.89
C PHE A 27 2.45 -5.25 20.21
N LEU A 28 3.01 -5.51 19.03
CA LEU A 28 2.82 -6.78 18.32
C LEU A 28 3.41 -7.97 19.08
N HIS A 29 4.53 -7.78 19.79
CA HIS A 29 5.06 -8.79 20.71
C HIS A 29 4.10 -9.15 21.84
N LYS A 30 3.48 -8.16 22.49
CA LYS A 30 2.49 -8.38 23.57
C LYS A 30 1.30 -9.20 23.11
N LEU A 31 0.86 -8.98 21.87
CA LEU A 31 -0.27 -9.69 21.27
C LEU A 31 0.07 -11.12 20.80
N LYS A 32 1.29 -11.61 21.07
CA LYS A 32 1.78 -12.94 20.65
C LYS A 32 1.67 -13.16 19.13
N PHE A 33 1.82 -12.10 18.32
CA PHE A 33 1.97 -12.19 16.86
C PHE A 33 3.34 -12.74 16.45
N GLY A 34 3.80 -13.81 17.10
CA GLY A 34 4.98 -14.58 16.70
C GLY A 34 4.56 -15.79 15.88
N GLN A 35 5.24 -16.05 14.77
CA GLN A 35 4.97 -17.24 13.96
C GLN A 35 5.13 -18.54 14.77
N THR A 36 4.13 -19.41 14.69
CA THR A 36 4.24 -20.81 15.11
C THR A 36 5.12 -21.55 14.10
N ILE A 37 6.40 -21.74 14.43
CA ILE A 37 7.32 -22.50 13.56
C ILE A 37 6.94 -23.99 13.65
N LEU A 38 6.80 -24.67 12.51
CA LEU A 38 6.66 -26.13 12.48
C LEU A 38 7.92 -26.78 13.09
N ASP A 39 7.75 -27.74 13.98
CA ASP A 39 8.86 -28.40 14.70
C ASP A 39 9.81 -29.21 13.79
N ILE A 40 9.44 -29.46 12.54
CA ILE A 40 10.22 -30.21 11.54
C ILE A 40 11.34 -29.40 10.83
N GLY A 41 11.59 -28.14 11.24
CA GLY A 41 12.63 -27.29 10.63
C GLY A 41 14.02 -27.38 11.31
N PRO A 42 15.13 -27.15 10.57
CA PRO A 42 16.48 -27.14 11.14
C PRO A 42 16.65 -26.14 12.31
N LYS A 43 17.49 -26.46 13.31
CA LYS A 43 17.62 -25.68 14.57
C LYS A 43 17.91 -24.18 14.39
N TRP A 44 18.59 -23.76 13.31
CA TRP A 44 18.83 -22.34 13.00
C TRP A 44 17.57 -21.56 12.61
N HIS A 45 16.48 -22.22 12.21
CA HIS A 45 15.19 -21.57 11.98
C HIS A 45 14.49 -21.17 13.29
N LYS A 46 14.80 -21.81 14.43
CA LYS A 46 14.27 -21.43 15.75
C LYS A 46 14.79 -20.05 16.21
N LYS A 47 15.87 -19.51 15.63
CA LYS A 47 16.34 -18.13 15.93
C LYS A 47 15.45 -17.03 15.34
N LYS A 48 14.57 -17.32 14.37
CA LYS A 48 13.59 -16.36 13.84
C LYS A 48 12.30 -16.29 14.68
N GLN A 49 12.22 -17.12 15.71
CA GLN A 49 11.07 -17.24 16.60
C GLN A 49 10.93 -15.96 17.41
N GLY A 50 9.81 -15.26 17.21
CA GLY A 50 9.50 -14.02 17.93
C GLY A 50 9.68 -12.72 17.14
N THR A 51 10.03 -12.74 15.85
CA THR A 51 9.89 -11.51 15.04
C THR A 51 8.40 -11.29 14.74
N PRO A 52 7.82 -10.12 15.10
CA PRO A 52 6.39 -9.91 14.95
C PRO A 52 6.00 -9.88 13.48
N THR A 53 5.05 -10.73 13.10
CA THR A 53 4.54 -10.78 11.73
C THR A 53 3.35 -9.85 11.58
N MET A 54 3.63 -8.60 11.19
CA MET A 54 2.65 -7.58 10.72
C MET A 54 3.28 -6.20 10.44
N GLY A 55 4.59 -6.14 10.13
CA GLY A 55 5.29 -4.86 9.93
C GLY A 55 4.72 -3.98 8.80
N GLY A 56 3.92 -4.55 7.89
CA GLY A 56 3.24 -3.80 6.83
C GLY A 56 2.36 -2.64 7.32
N ILE A 57 1.84 -2.71 8.56
CA ILE A 57 1.05 -1.61 9.15
C ILE A 57 1.91 -0.34 9.29
N MET A 58 3.20 -0.48 9.62
CA MET A 58 4.13 0.64 9.72
C MET A 58 4.37 1.32 8.36
N LEU A 59 4.36 0.54 7.28
CA LEU A 59 4.47 1.07 5.92
C LEU A 59 3.21 1.81 5.50
N VAL A 60 2.03 1.26 5.81
CA VAL A 60 0.74 1.90 5.53
C VAL A 60 0.65 3.25 6.25
N LEU A 61 1.07 3.31 7.52
CA LEU A 61 1.16 4.58 8.27
C LEU A 61 2.11 5.56 7.58
N GLY A 62 3.30 5.12 7.16
CA GLY A 62 4.25 5.96 6.43
C GLY A 62 3.66 6.56 5.15
N VAL A 63 2.96 5.74 4.35
CA VAL A 63 2.29 6.19 3.12
C VAL A 63 1.19 7.21 3.42
N ILE A 64 0.34 6.96 4.42
CA ILE A 64 -0.75 7.88 4.80
C ILE A 64 -0.17 9.22 5.27
N PHE A 65 0.84 9.21 6.15
CA PHE A 65 1.45 10.44 6.66
C PHE A 65 2.20 11.22 5.57
N ALA A 66 2.89 10.53 4.67
CA ALA A 66 3.55 11.17 3.54
C ALA A 66 2.53 11.82 2.59
N PHE A 67 1.41 11.14 2.33
CA PHE A 67 0.31 11.70 1.55
C PHE A 67 -0.31 12.93 2.22
N LEU A 68 -0.61 12.86 3.52
CA LEU A 68 -1.13 14.00 4.29
C LEU A 68 -0.13 15.17 4.34
N CYS A 69 1.16 14.91 4.51
CA CYS A 69 2.18 15.93 4.49
C CYS A 69 2.25 16.64 3.13
N ALA A 70 2.31 15.87 2.04
CA ALA A 70 2.30 16.40 0.68
C ALA A 70 1.03 17.23 0.41
N PHE A 71 -0.10 16.76 0.90
CA PHE A 71 -1.39 17.45 0.81
C PHE A 71 -1.39 18.78 1.58
N THR A 72 -0.98 18.78 2.86
CA THR A 72 -0.95 19.99 3.69
C THR A 72 0.04 21.02 3.15
N VAL A 73 1.25 20.61 2.74
CA VAL A 73 2.25 21.53 2.16
C VAL A 73 1.75 22.11 0.85
N SER A 74 1.03 21.34 0.03
CA SER A 74 0.41 21.91 -1.17
C SER A 74 -0.74 22.85 -0.87
N ALA A 75 -1.55 22.60 0.17
CA ALA A 75 -2.62 23.50 0.56
C ALA A 75 -2.08 24.86 1.03
N LEU A 76 -0.99 24.84 1.82
CA LEU A 76 -0.36 26.06 2.36
C LEU A 76 0.37 26.90 1.30
N ASN A 77 0.93 26.29 0.25
CA ASN A 77 1.64 26.99 -0.83
C ASN A 77 0.71 27.62 -1.90
N GLY A 78 -0.49 28.06 -1.48
CA GLY A 78 -1.49 28.66 -2.37
C GLY A 78 -2.35 27.64 -3.12
N GLY A 79 -2.46 26.41 -2.59
CA GLY A 79 -3.37 25.41 -3.11
C GLY A 79 -3.13 25.03 -4.57
N LYS A 80 -1.89 25.07 -5.09
CA LYS A 80 -1.65 24.76 -6.51
C LYS A 80 -2.04 23.33 -6.88
N MET A 81 -1.83 22.32 -6.02
CA MET A 81 -2.47 21.00 -6.26
C MET A 81 -4.00 21.03 -6.12
N PHE A 82 -4.58 21.98 -5.37
CA PHE A 82 -6.03 22.17 -5.23
C PHE A 82 -6.70 22.95 -6.36
N GLY A 83 -6.01 23.89 -7.00
CA GLY A 83 -6.43 24.46 -8.27
C GLY A 83 -6.47 23.39 -9.38
N GLU A 84 -5.62 22.37 -9.27
CA GLU A 84 -5.55 21.21 -10.15
C GLU A 84 -6.51 20.06 -9.81
N PHE A 85 -7.06 19.99 -8.59
CA PHE A 85 -8.14 19.05 -8.25
C PHE A 85 -9.47 19.34 -9.00
N LYS A 86 -9.52 20.43 -9.79
CA LYS A 86 -10.58 20.65 -10.79
C LYS A 86 -10.56 19.60 -11.90
N ASP A 87 -9.40 19.03 -12.21
CA ASP A 87 -9.28 18.01 -13.23
C ASP A 87 -9.64 16.65 -12.64
N LEU A 88 -10.87 16.21 -12.92
CA LEU A 88 -11.43 14.94 -12.44
C LEU A 88 -10.49 13.75 -12.71
N ARG A 89 -9.70 13.83 -13.80
CA ARG A 89 -8.72 12.81 -14.18
C ARG A 89 -7.58 12.69 -13.17
N ARG A 90 -6.96 13.81 -12.76
CA ARG A 90 -5.85 13.81 -11.78
C ARG A 90 -6.35 13.46 -10.38
N THR A 91 -7.45 14.08 -9.96
CA THR A 91 -8.10 13.83 -8.67
C THR A 91 -8.49 12.37 -8.51
N GLY A 92 -9.16 11.84 -9.53
CA GLY A 92 -9.60 10.45 -9.57
C GLY A 92 -8.44 9.47 -9.47
N THR A 93 -7.33 9.72 -10.19
CA THR A 93 -6.15 8.84 -10.16
C THR A 93 -5.51 8.78 -8.78
N VAL A 94 -5.32 9.92 -8.12
CA VAL A 94 -4.69 9.99 -6.80
C VAL A 94 -5.56 9.33 -5.74
N ILE A 95 -6.87 9.64 -5.71
CA ILE A 95 -7.81 9.06 -4.75
C ILE A 95 -7.94 7.56 -4.98
N ALA A 96 -8.11 7.12 -6.23
CA ALA A 96 -8.17 5.70 -6.58
C ALA A 96 -6.90 4.95 -6.17
N GLY A 97 -5.72 5.57 -6.35
CA GLY A 97 -4.43 4.99 -5.95
C GLY A 97 -4.30 4.79 -4.44
N ILE A 98 -4.69 5.79 -3.64
CA ILE A 98 -4.69 5.68 -2.17
C ILE A 98 -5.71 4.63 -1.71
N VAL A 99 -6.92 4.63 -2.26
CA VAL A 99 -7.96 3.64 -1.94
C VAL A 99 -7.48 2.23 -2.29
N MET A 100 -6.90 2.04 -3.47
CA MET A 100 -6.31 0.75 -3.89
C MET A 100 -5.21 0.30 -2.91
N ALA A 101 -4.30 1.18 -2.54
CA ALA A 101 -3.21 0.88 -1.61
C ALA A 101 -3.76 0.43 -0.24
N LEU A 102 -4.78 1.11 0.29
CA LEU A 102 -5.43 0.76 1.56
C LEU A 102 -6.18 -0.58 1.48
N LEU A 103 -6.89 -0.85 0.39
CA LEU A 103 -7.60 -2.12 0.18
C LEU A 103 -6.61 -3.30 0.06
N MET A 104 -5.54 -3.13 -0.71
CA MET A 104 -4.48 -4.15 -0.84
C MET A 104 -3.77 -4.40 0.49
N ALA A 105 -3.48 -3.34 1.25
CA ALA A 105 -2.91 -3.44 2.58
C ALA A 105 -3.86 -4.18 3.54
N THR A 106 -5.16 -3.93 3.45
CA THR A 106 -6.18 -4.61 4.25
C THR A 106 -6.24 -6.10 3.94
N ILE A 107 -6.22 -6.49 2.65
CA ILE A 107 -6.17 -7.90 2.25
C ILE A 107 -4.91 -8.59 2.82
N GLY A 108 -3.75 -7.93 2.73
CA GLY A 108 -2.50 -8.42 3.31
C GLY A 108 -2.57 -8.56 4.83
N PHE A 109 -3.14 -7.58 5.52
CA PHE A 109 -3.33 -7.61 6.96
C PHE A 109 -4.26 -8.75 7.40
N ILE A 110 -5.38 -8.97 6.69
CA ILE A 110 -6.29 -10.09 6.98
C ILE A 110 -5.58 -11.44 6.76
N ASP A 111 -4.78 -11.59 5.70
CA ASP A 111 -4.01 -12.80 5.44
C ASP A 111 -3.04 -13.12 6.58
N ASP A 112 -2.29 -12.13 7.05
CA ASP A 112 -1.35 -12.30 8.15
C ASP A 112 -2.05 -12.48 9.51
N TYR A 113 -3.20 -11.82 9.72
CA TYR A 113 -4.01 -11.98 10.92
C TYR A 113 -4.54 -13.40 11.05
N ILE A 114 -5.06 -13.98 9.96
CA ILE A 114 -5.55 -15.36 9.97
C ILE A 114 -4.44 -16.36 10.24
N LYS A 115 -3.23 -16.16 9.69
CA LYS A 115 -2.06 -17.02 9.97
C LYS A 115 -1.75 -17.07 11.46
N VAL A 116 -1.72 -15.90 12.11
CA VAL A 116 -1.40 -15.82 13.54
C VAL A 116 -2.51 -16.39 14.40
N VAL A 117 -3.77 -15.98 14.20
CA VAL A 117 -4.90 -16.43 15.03
C VAL A 117 -5.11 -17.93 14.92
N LYS A 118 -5.02 -18.49 13.71
CA LYS A 118 -5.18 -19.93 13.48
C LYS A 118 -3.90 -20.74 13.76
N LYS A 119 -2.81 -20.09 14.21
CA LYS A 119 -1.51 -20.72 14.54
C LYS A 119 -1.00 -21.69 13.48
N ARG A 120 -1.26 -21.40 12.20
CA ARG A 120 -0.91 -22.24 11.06
C ARG A 120 -0.25 -21.41 9.98
N ASN A 121 0.61 -22.03 9.18
CA ASN A 121 1.30 -21.32 8.10
C ASN A 121 0.41 -20.97 6.90
N LEU A 122 -0.84 -21.45 6.87
CA LEU A 122 -1.83 -21.10 5.84
C LEU A 122 -2.73 -19.94 6.29
N GLY A 123 -2.61 -18.81 5.60
CA GLY A 123 -3.52 -17.68 5.72
C GLY A 123 -4.81 -17.88 4.93
N LEU A 124 -5.17 -16.89 4.11
CA LEU A 124 -6.21 -17.03 3.10
C LEU A 124 -5.83 -18.15 2.12
N THR A 125 -6.84 -18.84 1.58
CA THR A 125 -6.58 -19.75 0.46
C THR A 125 -6.05 -18.94 -0.73
N ALA A 126 -5.13 -19.52 -1.51
CA ALA A 126 -4.55 -18.85 -2.69
C ALA A 126 -5.65 -18.32 -3.62
N LYS A 127 -6.72 -19.11 -3.85
CA LYS A 127 -7.88 -18.70 -4.65
C LYS A 127 -8.58 -17.46 -4.08
N GLN A 128 -8.85 -17.43 -2.77
CA GLN A 128 -9.49 -16.28 -2.12
C GLN A 128 -8.60 -15.03 -2.20
N LYS A 129 -7.30 -15.17 -1.92
CA LYS A 129 -6.36 -14.04 -1.95
C LYS A 129 -6.24 -13.45 -3.35
N THR A 130 -6.02 -14.30 -4.34
CA THR A 130 -5.94 -13.88 -5.74
C THR A 130 -7.25 -13.25 -6.21
N PHE A 131 -8.40 -13.83 -5.86
CA PHE A 131 -9.70 -13.26 -6.21
C PHE A 131 -9.90 -11.86 -5.63
N MET A 132 -9.60 -11.65 -4.34
CA MET A 132 -9.72 -10.32 -3.72
C MET A 132 -8.78 -9.30 -4.36
N GLN A 133 -7.52 -9.69 -4.64
CA GLN A 133 -6.56 -8.81 -5.30
C GLN A 133 -7.01 -8.46 -6.72
N LEU A 134 -7.48 -9.43 -7.49
CA LEU A 134 -8.01 -9.18 -8.84
C LEU A 134 -9.26 -8.29 -8.81
N PHE A 135 -10.16 -8.51 -7.84
CA PHE A 135 -11.34 -7.68 -7.67
C PHE A 135 -10.98 -6.22 -7.37
N VAL A 136 -10.06 -5.97 -6.43
CA VAL A 136 -9.59 -4.61 -6.11
C VAL A 136 -8.88 -3.97 -7.30
N SER A 137 -8.03 -4.71 -8.00
CA SER A 137 -7.37 -4.22 -9.22
C SER A 137 -8.37 -3.90 -10.33
N GLY A 138 -9.39 -4.73 -10.53
CA GLY A 138 -10.47 -4.49 -11.49
C GLY A 138 -11.27 -3.23 -11.14
N ALA A 139 -11.66 -3.07 -9.87
CA ALA A 139 -12.35 -1.87 -9.39
C ALA A 139 -11.50 -0.60 -9.55
N TYR A 140 -10.18 -0.69 -9.31
CA TYR A 140 -9.24 0.40 -9.56
C TYR A 140 -9.24 0.82 -11.03
N LEU A 141 -9.09 -0.14 -11.96
CA LEU A 141 -9.11 0.13 -13.39
C LEU A 141 -10.44 0.74 -13.86
N LEU A 142 -11.57 0.23 -13.34
CA LEU A 142 -12.90 0.80 -13.62
C LEU A 142 -13.02 2.24 -13.13
N THR A 143 -12.45 2.55 -11.96
CA THR A 143 -12.44 3.91 -11.41
C THR A 143 -11.60 4.84 -12.28
N LEU A 144 -10.42 4.42 -12.72
CA LEU A 144 -9.59 5.19 -13.65
C LEU A 144 -10.31 5.47 -14.97
N TRP A 145 -10.95 4.45 -15.53
CA TRP A 145 -11.72 4.57 -16.77
C TRP A 145 -12.89 5.56 -16.61
N ALA A 146 -13.64 5.46 -15.50
CA ALA A 146 -14.74 6.38 -15.19
C ALA A 146 -14.27 7.83 -15.00
N CYS A 147 -13.04 8.04 -14.50
CA CYS A 147 -12.41 9.36 -14.39
C CYS A 147 -11.80 9.86 -15.70
N GLY A 148 -11.96 9.15 -16.82
CA GLY A 148 -11.44 9.55 -18.13
C GLY A 148 -9.93 9.36 -18.29
N VAL A 149 -9.29 8.57 -17.43
CA VAL A 149 -7.88 8.18 -17.57
C VAL A 149 -7.82 7.07 -18.61
N LYS A 150 -7.51 7.44 -19.84
CA LYS A 150 -7.44 6.52 -20.98
C LYS A 150 -6.03 6.19 -21.42
N ASP A 151 -5.05 6.99 -21.02
CA ASP A 151 -3.64 6.78 -21.38
C ASP A 151 -2.87 6.21 -20.20
N THR A 152 -2.00 5.23 -20.45
CA THR A 152 -1.04 4.72 -19.48
C THR A 152 0.35 4.75 -20.06
N PHE A 153 1.26 5.36 -19.32
CA PHE A 153 2.68 5.35 -19.66
C PHE A 153 3.28 3.98 -19.36
N ILE A 154 3.76 3.29 -20.40
CA ILE A 154 4.54 2.06 -20.24
C ILE A 154 6.01 2.42 -20.47
N PRO A 155 6.90 2.15 -19.49
CA PRO A 155 8.33 2.39 -19.70
C PRO A 155 8.79 1.60 -20.93
N PHE A 156 9.66 2.21 -21.74
CA PHE A 156 10.14 1.70 -23.04
C PHE A 156 9.18 1.81 -24.24
N TYR A 157 7.86 1.92 -24.02
CA TYR A 157 6.86 1.98 -25.11
C TYR A 157 6.16 3.32 -25.27
N GLY A 158 6.23 4.20 -24.26
CA GLY A 158 5.59 5.52 -24.28
C GLY A 158 4.14 5.48 -23.79
N ASP A 159 3.39 6.54 -24.09
CA ASP A 159 1.98 6.65 -23.70
C ASP A 159 1.11 5.77 -24.61
N LEU A 160 0.49 4.75 -24.01
CA LEU A 160 -0.47 3.90 -24.69
C LEU A 160 -1.89 4.33 -24.33
N ASP A 161 -2.64 4.71 -25.36
CA ASP A 161 -4.06 5.02 -25.26
C ASP A 161 -4.86 3.71 -25.21
N ILE A 162 -5.31 3.34 -24.01
CA ILE A 162 -6.11 2.15 -23.73
C ILE A 162 -7.46 2.24 -24.46
N SER A 163 -7.92 3.44 -24.84
CA SER A 163 -9.16 3.62 -25.61
C SER A 163 -9.06 3.09 -27.04
N LYS A 164 -7.86 2.91 -27.58
CA LYS A 164 -7.64 2.34 -28.93
C LYS A 164 -7.58 0.81 -28.93
N GLY A 165 -7.72 0.18 -27.76
CA GLY A 165 -7.49 -1.26 -27.59
C GLY A 165 -5.99 -1.60 -27.67
N PHE A 166 -5.63 -2.85 -27.36
CA PHE A 166 -4.32 -3.38 -27.76
C PHE A 166 -4.23 -3.24 -29.27
N GLY A 167 -3.44 -2.27 -29.75
CA GLY A 167 -3.32 -1.93 -31.17
C GLY A 167 -3.12 -3.15 -32.05
N LEU A 168 -4.23 -3.58 -32.65
CA LEU A 168 -4.36 -4.50 -33.77
C LEU A 168 -5.28 -3.82 -34.77
#